data_AF-A0A853IQ71-F1
#
_entry.id   AF-A0A853IQ71-F1
#
_cell.length_a   1.000
_cell.length_b   1.000
_cell.length_c   1.000
_cell.angle_alpha   90.00
_cell.angle_beta   90.00
_cell.angle_gamma   90.00
#
_symmetry.space_group_name_H-M   'P 1'
#
loop_
_entity.id
_entity.type
_entity.pdbx_description
1 polymer ?
#
loop_
_entity_poly.entity_id
_entity_poly.type
_entity_poly.pdbx_seq_one_letter_code
_entity_poly.pdbx_strand_id
1 'polypeptide(L)'
;NGRPDYWPGAHVKNYNQYSLGVCLIARNTVTSAQLVSLHNVINDWLLKYPKAEVLGHCDLDPGKTCPNFDVISWWSVVKDIRRYSQGGNDN
;
A
#
# COMPACT_ATOMS: atom_id res chain seq x y z
N ASN A 1 8.27 -2.86 -14.74
CA ASN A 1 9.34 -1.84 -14.73
C ASN A 1 8.83 -0.56 -14.09
N GLY A 2 9.01 -0.44 -12.77
CA GLY A 2 8.71 0.76 -12.00
C GLY A 2 9.95 1.61 -11.78
N ARG A 3 9.74 2.84 -11.30
CA ARG A 3 10.80 3.84 -11.05
C ARG A 3 11.68 3.40 -9.87
N PRO A 4 13.01 3.56 -9.94
CA PRO A 4 13.91 3.27 -8.83
C PRO A 4 13.60 4.12 -7.59
N ASP A 5 13.83 3.52 -6.44
CA ASP A 5 13.66 3.97 -5.05
C ASP A 5 14.51 5.20 -4.67
N TYR A 6 15.17 5.87 -5.63
CA TYR A 6 16.01 7.05 -5.42
C TYR A 6 15.61 8.30 -6.22
N TRP A 7 14.48 8.31 -6.95
CA TRP A 7 13.99 9.52 -7.64
C TRP A 7 12.67 10.05 -7.04
N PRO A 8 12.61 11.30 -6.55
CA PRO A 8 11.39 11.87 -5.97
C PRO A 8 10.27 11.88 -7.02
N GLY A 9 9.18 11.16 -6.73
CA GLY A 9 7.99 11.10 -7.56
C GLY A 9 7.20 12.40 -7.50
N ALA A 10 6.72 12.89 -8.64
CA ALA A 10 5.99 14.15 -8.77
C ALA A 10 4.50 14.01 -8.42
N HIS A 11 4.16 13.42 -7.27
CA HIS A 11 2.76 13.08 -6.95
C HIS A 11 2.10 13.93 -5.86
N VAL A 12 2.85 14.66 -5.01
CA VAL A 12 2.26 15.70 -4.13
C VAL A 12 3.28 16.84 -3.91
N LYS A 13 2.87 18.09 -4.11
CA LYS A 13 3.70 19.27 -3.79
C LYS A 13 3.83 19.35 -2.25
N ASN A 14 5.04 19.15 -1.72
CA ASN A 14 5.47 19.20 -0.29
C ASN A 14 5.61 17.90 0.53
N TYR A 15 5.40 16.68 -0.01
CA TYR A 15 5.58 15.42 0.76
C TYR A 15 6.62 14.42 0.19
N ASN A 16 7.31 14.79 -0.89
CA ASN A 16 8.23 13.90 -1.62
C ASN A 16 9.54 13.58 -0.86
N GLN A 17 9.77 14.15 0.32
CA GLN A 17 10.95 13.87 1.14
C GLN A 17 10.70 12.78 2.21
N TYR A 18 9.44 12.38 2.45
CA TYR A 18 9.07 11.50 3.57
C TYR A 18 8.02 10.42 3.24
N SER A 19 7.61 10.27 1.97
CA SER A 19 6.58 9.30 1.57
C SER A 19 6.98 8.47 0.35
N LEU A 20 6.57 7.19 0.34
CA LEU A 20 6.64 6.30 -0.82
C LEU A 20 5.23 6.10 -1.38
N GLY A 21 5.07 6.31 -2.70
CA GLY A 21 3.80 6.16 -3.39
C GLY A 21 3.78 4.93 -4.30
N VAL A 22 2.79 4.05 -4.12
CA VAL A 22 2.50 2.93 -5.02
C VAL A 22 1.15 3.16 -5.69
N CYS A 23 1.11 3.03 -7.01
CA CYS A 23 -0.12 3.21 -7.79
C CYS A 23 -0.59 1.86 -8.34
N LEU A 24 -1.83 1.52 -8.06
CA LEU A 24 -2.51 0.38 -8.67
C LEU A 24 -3.08 0.81 -10.02
N ILE A 25 -2.59 0.19 -11.11
CA ILE A 25 -3.16 0.39 -12.44
C ILE A 25 -4.41 -0.49 -12.56
N ALA A 26 -5.55 0.06 -12.13
CA ALA A 26 -6.87 -0.57 -12.28
C ALA A 26 -7.82 0.43 -12.95
N ARG A 27 -8.59 -0.04 -13.94
CA ARG A 27 -9.61 0.81 -14.61
C ARG A 27 -10.88 0.90 -13.77
N ASN A 28 -11.42 -0.25 -13.34
CA ASN A 28 -12.71 -0.31 -12.64
C ASN A 28 -12.68 -1.18 -11.38
N THR A 29 -11.82 -2.20 -11.34
CA THR A 29 -11.76 -3.16 -10.23
C THR A 29 -10.30 -3.52 -9.98
N VAL A 30 -9.90 -3.47 -8.72
CA VAL A 30 -8.60 -3.98 -8.28
C VAL A 30 -8.71 -5.49 -8.13
N THR A 31 -7.79 -6.24 -8.75
CA THR A 31 -7.79 -7.70 -8.64
C THR A 31 -7.12 -8.17 -7.35
N SER A 32 -7.47 -9.37 -6.87
CA SER A 32 -6.81 -9.96 -5.70
C SER A 32 -5.30 -10.09 -5.90
N ALA A 33 -4.83 -10.42 -7.12
CA ALA A 33 -3.41 -10.49 -7.44
C ALA A 33 -2.70 -9.13 -7.35
N GLN A 34 -3.39 -8.04 -7.71
CA GLN A 34 -2.90 -6.68 -7.53
C GLN A 34 -2.82 -6.30 -6.05
N LEU A 35 -3.81 -6.67 -5.24
CA LEU A 35 -3.79 -6.44 -3.79
C LEU A 35 -2.69 -7.24 -3.09
N VAL A 36 -2.45 -8.50 -3.48
CA VAL A 36 -1.34 -9.31 -2.96
C VAL A 36 0.00 -8.67 -3.32
N SER A 37 0.16 -8.21 -4.55
CA SER A 37 1.38 -7.52 -5.00
C SER A 37 1.60 -6.21 -4.23
N LEU A 38 0.52 -5.44 -4.02
CA LEU A 38 0.53 -4.22 -3.21
C LEU A 38 0.94 -4.50 -1.76
N HIS A 39 0.37 -5.54 -1.15
CA HIS A 39 0.71 -5.96 0.21
C HIS A 39 2.20 -6.29 0.36
N ASN A 40 2.78 -7.00 -0.61
CA ASN A 40 4.21 -7.35 -0.56
C ASN A 40 5.10 -6.11 -0.65
N VAL A 41 4.78 -5.18 -1.58
CA VAL A 41 5.50 -3.91 -1.70
C VAL A 41 5.44 -3.11 -0.40
N ILE A 42 4.26 -3.01 0.22
CA ILE A 42 4.09 -2.29 1.49
C ILE A 42 4.87 -2.96 2.62
N ASN A 43 4.89 -4.30 2.70
CA ASN A 43 5.69 -5.02 3.69
C ASN A 43 7.18 -4.72 3.54
N ASP A 44 7.72 -4.75 2.32
CA ASP A 44 9.13 -4.46 2.06
C ASP A 44 9.50 -3.04 2.48
N TRP A 45 8.58 -2.09 2.31
CA TRP A 45 8.75 -0.72 2.77
C TRP A 45 8.70 -0.62 4.29
N LEU A 46 7.77 -1.30 4.95
CA LEU A 46 7.66 -1.29 6.42
C LEU A 46 8.84 -1.98 7.10
N LEU A 47 9.51 -2.94 6.45
CA LEU A 47 10.78 -3.49 6.95
C LEU A 47 11.87 -2.41 7.02
N LYS A 48 11.90 -1.49 6.05
CA LYS A 48 12.86 -0.37 6.01
C LYS A 48 12.41 0.82 6.88
N TYR A 49 11.10 1.02 7.00
CA TYR A 49 10.47 2.15 7.68
C TYR A 49 9.36 1.66 8.63
N PRO A 50 9.70 1.07 9.79
CA PRO A 50 8.74 0.40 10.67
C PRO A 50 7.71 1.34 11.33
N LYS A 51 7.93 2.65 11.27
CA LYS A 51 7.03 3.68 11.79
C LYS A 51 6.15 4.32 10.71
N ALA A 52 6.27 3.88 9.45
CA ALA A 52 5.48 4.44 8.36
C ALA A 52 4.02 4.00 8.46
N GLU A 53 3.11 4.89 8.08
CA GLU A 53 1.68 4.63 8.03
C GLU A 53 1.27 4.27 6.59
N VAL A 54 0.23 3.45 6.46
CA VAL A 54 -0.30 3.00 5.16
C VAL A 54 -1.64 3.69 4.93
N LEU A 55 -1.68 4.62 3.98
CA LEU A 55 -2.81 5.50 3.71
C LEU A 55 -3.14 5.51 2.21
N GLY A 56 -4.42 5.75 1.89
CA GLY A 56 -4.88 6.06 0.55
C GLY A 56 -4.64 7.51 0.18
N HIS A 57 -4.68 7.82 -1.12
CA HIS A 57 -4.52 9.21 -1.58
C HIS A 57 -5.70 10.09 -1.12
N CYS A 58 -6.91 9.53 -1.08
CA CYS A 58 -8.11 10.17 -0.53
C CYS A 58 -7.99 10.54 0.96
N ASP A 59 -7.19 9.80 1.72
CA ASP A 59 -6.98 10.05 3.15
C ASP A 59 -6.07 11.26 3.38
N LEU A 60 -5.24 11.61 2.38
CA LEU A 60 -4.33 12.75 2.41
C LEU A 60 -4.89 13.98 1.66
N ASP A 61 -5.70 13.75 0.63
CA ASP A 61 -6.37 14.78 -0.16
C ASP A 61 -7.86 14.43 -0.30
N PRO A 62 -8.75 15.00 0.55
CA PRO A 62 -10.18 14.72 0.53
C PRO A 62 -10.87 15.04 -0.80
N GLY A 63 -10.24 15.82 -1.69
CA GLY A 63 -10.73 16.08 -3.04
C GLY A 63 -10.49 14.95 -4.03
N LYS A 64 -9.82 13.87 -3.62
CA LYS A 64 -9.52 12.69 -4.44
C LYS A 64 -10.31 11.49 -3.96
N THR A 65 -10.76 10.68 -4.91
CA THR A 65 -11.39 9.39 -4.61
C THR A 65 -10.39 8.24 -4.70
N CYS A 66 -9.22 8.45 -5.33
CA CYS A 66 -8.16 7.45 -5.45
C CYS A 66 -7.71 6.95 -4.07
N PRO A 67 -7.53 5.64 -3.84
CA PRO A 67 -7.54 4.55 -4.81
C PRO A 67 -8.91 3.90 -5.06
N ASN A 68 -10.01 4.57 -4.70
CA ASN A 68 -11.40 4.12 -4.81
C ASN A 68 -11.72 2.90 -3.93
N PHE A 69 -10.96 2.71 -2.85
CA PHE A 69 -11.29 1.79 -1.76
C PHE A 69 -10.68 2.30 -0.46
N ASP A 70 -11.21 1.82 0.67
CA ASP A 70 -10.70 2.15 2.00
C ASP A 70 -9.40 1.39 2.30
N VAL A 71 -8.27 2.10 2.19
CA VAL A 71 -6.93 1.53 2.41
C VAL A 71 -6.70 1.19 3.87
N ILE A 72 -7.20 2.01 4.79
CA ILE A 72 -7.01 1.82 6.24
C ILE A 72 -7.70 0.53 6.68
N SER A 73 -8.97 0.37 6.29
CA SER A 73 -9.75 -0.84 6.58
C SER A 73 -9.12 -2.07 5.93
N TRP A 74 -8.74 -2.00 4.65
CA TRP A 74 -8.05 -3.11 3.97
C TRP A 74 -6.76 -3.50 4.69
N TRP A 75 -5.89 -2.53 5.00
CA TRP A 75 -4.61 -2.78 5.64
C TRP A 75 -4.77 -3.38 7.03
N SER A 76 -5.78 -2.95 7.80
CA SER A 76 -6.07 -3.50 9.13
C SER A 76 -6.35 -5.01 9.09
N VAL A 77 -6.96 -5.51 8.01
CA VAL A 77 -7.26 -6.93 7.82
C VAL A 77 -6.01 -7.69 7.34
N VAL A 78 -5.28 -7.14 6.37
CA VAL A 78 -4.18 -7.89 5.72
C VAL A 78 -2.86 -7.82 6.47
N LYS A 79 -2.60 -6.77 7.28
CA LYS A 79 -1.36 -6.64 8.07
C LYS A 79 -1.16 -7.80 9.05
N ASP A 80 -2.26 -8.38 9.51
CA ASP A 80 -2.28 -9.47 10.50
C ASP A 80 -2.26 -10.86 9.86
N ILE A 81 -2.28 -10.99 8.52
CA ILE A 81 -2.24 -12.29 7.82
C ILE A 81 -0.94 -13.07 8.07
N ARG A 82 0.10 -12.45 8.65
CA ARG A 82 1.22 -13.19 9.26
C ARG A 82 0.78 -14.20 10.34
N ARG A 83 -0.38 -14.02 10.97
CA ARG A 83 -0.98 -14.98 11.91
C ARG A 83 -1.84 -16.06 11.22
N TYR A 84 -2.34 -15.81 10.01
CA TYR A 84 -3.22 -16.76 9.30
C TYR A 84 -2.44 -17.77 8.43
N SER A 85 -1.28 -17.38 7.87
CA SER A 85 -0.44 -18.30 7.08
C SER A 85 0.50 -19.17 7.92
N GLN A 86 0.56 -18.99 9.25
CA GLN A 86 1.31 -19.87 10.17
C GLN A 86 0.41 -20.82 11.00
N GLY A 87 -0.90 -20.85 10.73
CA GLY A 87 -1.88 -21.68 11.45
C GLY A 87 -2.40 -22.89 10.65
N GLY A 88 -1.67 -23.36 9.64
CA GLY A 88 -2.00 -24.56 8.88
C GLY A 88 -1.15 -25.75 9.30
N ASN A 89 -1.26 -26.19 10.55
CA ASN A 89 -0.79 -27.50 10.97
C ASN A 89 -1.73 -28.06 12.06
N ASP A 90 -2.88 -28.55 11.61
CA ASP A 90 -3.73 -29.46 12.38
C ASP A 90 -3.88 -30.77 11.57
N ASN A 91 -3.28 -31.82 12.14
CA ASN A 91 -3.20 -33.25 11.73
C ASN A 91 -2.03 -33.68 10.84
#